data_AF-A0A8H5GW91-F1
#
_entry.id   AF-A0A8H5GW91-F1
#
_cell.length_a   1.000
_cell.length_b   1.000
_cell.length_c   1.000
_cell.angle_alpha   90.00
_cell.angle_beta   90.00
_cell.angle_gamma   90.00
#
_symmetry.space_group_name_H-M   'P 1'
#
loop_
_entity.id
_entity.type
_entity.pdbx_description
1 polymer ?
#
loop_
_entity_poly.entity_id
_entity_poly.type
_entity_poly.pdbx_seq_one_letter_code
_entity_poly.pdbx_strand_id
1 'polypeptide(L)'
;MSEDLVWKVLADDTDSRVSYSGIWNLTTGDTLYEDIGGDTLNDLSTNGDVFNNTVHETRVNGSSFTFAFSGLSRVIVYGTIVASPPSSIANGSVSCQLDDQQAVQSPYTLIPPNLSGNNDILCTSGSPFPLTSSDGSGQPTSKEHKLTVTIDDLINSHVYVDYLIYELIPDPNAPLDGDVVQIGNNGETGVIKSRNIVYSSGWGTGEASRFNAASTSTPGASVTVKFNGTSIQMYGELSPHNSSNTATYQIDDNDPQQFALFPPTVFTSNIWTQQSLVDVNSLSPGEHTLVVTHNGSATGMPLTVDYFLVTSLTTAEQQQSPSPTPPPTRQSNSSRNRQLDGIIGGIVGGVVVLTLVSFAIIWRMKRRRRSREEELEVTPFVNDDPQQNENRHPANTTLRVGNLKLQQELSVLRDQLSSRDQLIQRHEFESGDSTREWGLGIQLQVHTDSGWRMAQDSGEHLNRHGTGKEEIPPNYTEV
;
A
#
# COMPACT_ATOMS: atom_id res chain seq x y z
N MET A 1 -14.18 -22.82 0.97
CA MET A 1 -14.54 -22.22 2.27
C MET A 1 -14.86 -20.76 1.96
N SER A 2 -15.98 -20.19 2.40
CA SER A 2 -16.16 -18.74 2.17
C SER A 2 -15.24 -17.99 3.12
N GLU A 3 -14.50 -17.00 2.60
CA GLU A 3 -13.54 -16.17 3.34
C GLU A 3 -14.16 -15.47 4.56
N ASP A 4 -15.50 -15.38 4.60
CA ASP A 4 -16.27 -14.74 5.67
C ASP A 4 -16.30 -15.51 7.01
N LEU A 5 -15.64 -16.67 7.12
CA LEU A 5 -15.67 -17.49 8.33
C LEU A 5 -14.38 -17.44 9.18
N VAL A 6 -13.32 -16.79 8.70
CA VAL A 6 -12.04 -16.71 9.40
C VAL A 6 -11.69 -15.25 9.63
N TRP A 7 -11.49 -14.87 10.89
CA TRP A 7 -11.01 -13.55 11.28
C TRP A 7 -9.50 -13.57 11.42
N LYS A 8 -8.87 -12.52 10.92
CA LYS A 8 -7.45 -12.23 11.13
C LYS A 8 -7.36 -11.17 12.21
N VAL A 9 -6.82 -11.55 13.35
CA VAL A 9 -6.72 -10.67 14.50
C VAL A 9 -5.27 -10.27 14.68
N LEU A 10 -5.04 -8.97 14.79
CA LEU A 10 -3.75 -8.38 15.06
C LEU A 10 -3.58 -8.26 16.57
N ALA A 11 -2.46 -8.75 17.09
CA ALA A 11 -1.99 -8.47 18.44
C ALA A 11 -0.68 -7.69 18.36
N ASP A 12 -0.68 -6.50 18.96
CA ASP A 12 0.45 -5.59 19.07
C ASP A 12 1.58 -6.22 19.90
N ASP A 13 2.82 -5.77 19.74
CA ASP A 13 3.95 -6.18 20.58
C ASP A 13 3.72 -5.89 22.07
N THR A 14 2.89 -4.90 22.38
CA THR A 14 2.51 -4.57 23.76
C THR A 14 1.27 -5.32 24.26
N ASP A 15 0.70 -6.24 23.48
CA ASP A 15 -0.45 -7.05 23.92
C ASP A 15 -0.10 -7.85 25.18
N SER A 16 -0.98 -7.76 26.20
CA SER A 16 -0.78 -8.40 27.51
C SER A 16 -0.63 -9.93 27.47
N ARG A 17 -1.01 -10.58 26.38
CA ARG A 17 -0.84 -12.03 26.14
C ARG A 17 0.58 -12.36 25.69
N VAL A 18 1.36 -11.37 25.26
CA VAL A 18 2.77 -11.54 24.89
C VAL A 18 3.61 -11.55 26.16
N SER A 19 4.38 -12.62 26.33
CA SER A 19 5.31 -12.77 27.44
C SER A 19 6.74 -12.90 26.91
N TYR A 20 7.52 -11.83 27.10
CA TYR A 20 8.93 -11.76 26.73
C TYR A 20 9.85 -12.46 27.74
N SER A 21 10.90 -13.10 27.24
CA SER A 21 11.95 -13.79 27.99
C SER A 21 13.32 -13.47 27.40
N GLY A 22 14.31 -13.19 28.24
CA GLY A 22 15.62 -12.70 27.83
C GLY A 22 15.73 -11.18 27.93
N ILE A 23 16.54 -10.58 27.07
CA ILE A 23 16.76 -9.13 27.04
C ILE A 23 15.93 -8.55 25.91
N TRP A 24 14.95 -7.72 26.28
CA TRP A 24 14.10 -6.98 25.36
C TRP A 24 14.00 -5.53 25.83
N ASN A 25 13.98 -4.61 24.88
CA ASN A 25 13.80 -3.20 25.14
C ASN A 25 12.58 -2.68 24.37
N LEU A 26 11.58 -2.17 25.09
CA LEU A 26 10.46 -1.47 24.47
C LEU A 26 10.93 -0.10 23.99
N THR A 27 10.66 0.19 22.73
CA THR A 27 11.08 1.40 22.02
C THR A 27 10.00 1.79 20.99
N THR A 28 10.28 2.77 20.14
CA THR A 28 9.33 3.27 19.14
C THR A 28 9.92 3.26 17.74
N GLY A 29 9.04 3.26 16.73
CA GLY A 29 9.46 3.40 15.33
C GLY A 29 10.20 4.71 15.05
N ASP A 30 9.86 5.77 15.79
CA ASP A 30 10.49 7.10 15.69
C ASP A 30 11.79 7.26 16.51
N THR A 31 12.24 6.20 17.20
CA THR A 31 13.49 6.28 17.97
C THR A 31 14.69 6.33 17.03
N LEU A 32 15.58 7.31 17.25
CA LEU A 32 16.79 7.50 16.46
C LEU A 32 17.90 6.56 16.92
N TYR A 33 18.48 5.80 15.98
CA TYR A 33 19.53 4.82 16.26
C TYR A 33 20.82 5.18 15.52
N GLU A 34 21.85 5.60 16.27
CA GLU A 34 23.15 5.98 15.68
C GLU A 34 23.85 4.80 14.97
N ASP A 35 23.66 3.59 15.47
CA ASP A 35 24.32 2.38 15.00
C ASP A 35 23.67 1.75 13.76
N ILE A 36 22.47 2.19 13.39
CA ILE A 36 21.79 1.79 12.14
C ILE A 36 21.81 2.91 11.09
N GLY A 37 22.72 3.89 11.26
CA GLY A 37 22.91 4.98 10.29
C GLY A 37 22.44 6.34 10.76
N GLY A 38 21.94 6.46 11.99
CA GLY A 38 21.39 7.71 12.52
C GLY A 38 19.99 8.02 11.98
N ASP A 39 19.21 6.99 11.68
CA ASP A 39 17.82 7.08 11.19
C ASP A 39 16.85 6.40 12.17
N THR A 40 15.55 6.52 11.90
CA THR A 40 14.45 5.85 12.62
C THR A 40 13.96 4.63 11.85
N LEU A 41 13.26 3.69 12.50
CA LEU A 41 12.69 2.53 11.79
C LEU A 41 11.64 2.96 10.76
N ASN A 42 10.83 3.97 11.09
CA ASN A 42 9.82 4.51 10.19
C ASN A 42 10.47 5.18 8.96
N ASP A 43 11.57 5.92 9.14
CA ASP A 43 12.28 6.56 8.02
C ASP A 43 13.01 5.57 7.11
N LEU A 44 13.49 4.44 7.67
CA LEU A 44 14.16 3.39 6.91
C LEU A 44 13.19 2.50 6.12
N SER A 45 11.94 2.39 6.59
CA SER A 45 10.98 1.44 6.05
C SER A 45 10.31 1.95 4.77
N THR A 46 10.45 1.19 3.69
CA THR A 46 9.56 1.33 2.52
C THR A 46 8.30 0.48 2.63
N ASN A 47 8.13 -0.27 3.73
CA ASN A 47 7.07 -1.25 3.89
C ASN A 47 6.19 -0.90 5.10
N GLY A 48 5.76 0.36 5.18
CA GLY A 48 4.88 0.86 6.22
C GLY A 48 5.62 1.22 7.50
N ASP A 49 4.99 2.05 8.32
CA ASP A 49 5.51 2.44 9.62
C ASP A 49 5.34 1.30 10.63
N VAL A 50 5.98 1.45 11.79
CA VAL A 50 5.74 0.64 12.99
C VAL A 50 4.28 0.79 13.43
N PHE A 51 3.59 -0.35 13.59
CA PHE A 51 2.21 -0.34 14.05
C PHE A 51 2.13 0.24 15.46
N ASN A 52 1.18 1.16 15.67
CA ASN A 52 1.00 1.89 16.92
C ASN A 52 2.27 2.59 17.47
N ASN A 53 3.31 2.72 16.63
CA ASN A 53 4.62 3.25 16.95
C ASN A 53 5.32 2.57 18.15
N THR A 54 5.02 1.30 18.43
CA THR A 54 5.68 0.49 19.49
C THR A 54 6.40 -0.69 18.88
N VAL A 55 7.62 -0.98 19.37
CA VAL A 55 8.32 -2.24 19.03
C VAL A 55 9.11 -2.74 20.24
N HIS A 56 9.29 -4.05 20.30
CA HIS A 56 10.24 -4.69 21.21
C HIS A 56 11.53 -5.07 20.45
N GLU A 57 12.64 -4.45 20.86
CA GLU A 57 13.97 -4.68 20.31
C GLU A 57 14.73 -5.75 21.10
N THR A 58 15.46 -6.61 20.39
CA THR A 58 16.54 -7.43 20.97
C THR A 58 17.77 -7.47 20.08
N ARG A 59 18.91 -7.62 20.74
CA ARG A 59 20.24 -7.79 20.14
C ARG A 59 20.93 -9.07 20.62
N VAL A 60 20.19 -9.92 21.33
CA VAL A 60 20.73 -11.03 22.11
C VAL A 60 20.12 -12.34 21.60
N ASN A 61 21.00 -13.25 21.15
CA ASN A 61 20.62 -14.61 20.79
C ASN A 61 20.04 -15.34 22.01
N GLY A 62 19.00 -16.14 21.78
CA GLY A 62 18.24 -16.83 22.82
C GLY A 62 17.16 -15.98 23.49
N SER A 63 17.04 -14.68 23.18
CA SER A 63 15.83 -13.92 23.53
C SER A 63 14.62 -14.55 22.83
N SER A 64 13.50 -14.61 23.55
CA SER A 64 12.28 -15.25 23.06
C SER A 64 11.04 -14.53 23.58
N PHE A 65 9.90 -14.79 22.96
CA PHE A 65 8.59 -14.44 23.53
C PHE A 65 7.59 -15.55 23.27
N THR A 66 6.52 -15.56 24.07
CA THR A 66 5.40 -16.48 23.87
C THR A 66 4.11 -15.71 23.74
N PHE A 67 3.18 -16.24 22.94
CA PHE A 67 1.85 -15.69 22.75
C PHE A 67 0.82 -16.82 22.76
N ALA A 68 -0.20 -16.69 23.60
CA ALA A 68 -1.27 -17.66 23.72
C ALA A 68 -2.55 -17.13 23.06
N PHE A 69 -3.18 -17.95 22.22
CA PHE A 69 -4.41 -17.57 21.53
C PHE A 69 -5.32 -18.77 21.29
N SER A 70 -6.61 -18.51 21.12
CA SER A 70 -7.57 -19.51 20.66
C SER A 70 -7.93 -19.22 19.21
N GLY A 71 -7.69 -20.19 18.32
CA GLY A 71 -7.80 -19.93 16.89
C GLY A 71 -7.42 -21.14 16.05
N LEU A 72 -7.09 -20.86 14.80
CA LEU A 72 -6.52 -21.80 13.85
C LEU A 72 -5.00 -21.87 14.00
N SER A 73 -4.36 -22.81 13.32
CA SER A 73 -2.92 -23.02 13.44
C SER A 73 -2.03 -22.02 12.68
N ARG A 74 -2.60 -20.92 12.19
CA ARG A 74 -1.87 -19.91 11.39
C ARG A 74 -1.71 -18.63 12.20
N VAL A 75 -0.46 -18.32 12.50
CA VAL A 75 -0.02 -17.03 13.06
C VAL A 75 1.23 -16.58 12.32
N ILE A 76 1.32 -15.28 12.04
CA ILE A 76 2.42 -14.63 11.33
C ILE A 76 2.97 -13.54 12.24
N VAL A 77 4.28 -13.49 12.42
CA VAL A 77 4.97 -12.48 13.22
C VAL A 77 5.60 -11.48 12.27
N TYR A 78 5.34 -10.20 12.51
CA TYR A 78 5.81 -9.08 11.72
C TYR A 78 6.79 -8.22 12.52
N GLY A 79 7.71 -7.58 11.81
CA GLY A 79 8.64 -6.63 12.40
C GLY A 79 9.76 -6.25 11.44
N THR A 80 10.92 -5.94 12.00
CA THR A 80 12.10 -5.49 11.25
C THR A 80 13.34 -6.27 11.68
N ILE A 81 14.19 -6.65 10.71
CA ILE A 81 15.58 -7.05 10.99
C ILE A 81 16.50 -6.07 10.27
N VAL A 82 17.36 -5.38 11.02
CA VAL A 82 18.23 -4.33 10.48
C VAL A 82 19.71 -4.72 10.66
N ALA A 83 20.54 -4.39 9.67
CA ALA A 83 21.99 -4.52 9.78
C ALA A 83 22.58 -3.39 10.62
N SER A 84 23.49 -3.71 11.53
CA SER A 84 24.15 -2.79 12.46
C SER A 84 25.64 -3.14 12.57
N PRO A 85 26.56 -2.35 11.98
CA PRO A 85 26.30 -1.14 11.20
C PRO A 85 25.64 -1.42 9.84
N PRO A 86 25.04 -0.43 9.16
CA PRO A 86 24.22 -0.63 7.94
C PRO A 86 24.95 -1.28 6.75
N SER A 87 26.27 -1.11 6.70
CA SER A 87 27.14 -1.65 5.65
C SER A 87 27.67 -3.04 5.96
N SER A 88 27.31 -3.62 7.11
CA SER A 88 27.76 -4.94 7.51
C SER A 88 27.03 -6.06 6.76
N ILE A 89 27.73 -7.17 6.57
CA ILE A 89 27.05 -8.44 6.30
C ILE A 89 26.42 -8.86 7.62
N ALA A 90 25.09 -8.87 7.63
CA ALA A 90 24.30 -9.14 8.80
C ALA A 90 23.48 -10.43 8.62
N ASN A 91 23.32 -11.17 9.72
CA ASN A 91 22.46 -12.34 9.80
C ASN A 91 21.53 -12.18 11.00
N GLY A 92 20.33 -12.71 10.90
CA GLY A 92 19.41 -12.85 12.02
C GLY A 92 18.33 -13.84 11.64
N SER A 93 18.06 -14.77 12.55
CA SER A 93 17.04 -15.80 12.38
C SER A 93 15.98 -15.64 13.44
N VAL A 94 14.72 -15.65 13.00
CA VAL A 94 13.55 -15.66 13.87
C VAL A 94 12.82 -16.97 13.62
N SER A 95 12.60 -17.75 14.67
CA SER A 95 11.96 -19.07 14.57
C SER A 95 10.63 -19.09 15.31
N CYS A 96 9.57 -19.56 14.63
CA CYS A 96 8.23 -19.69 15.21
C CYS A 96 7.90 -21.17 15.46
N GLN A 97 7.67 -21.55 16.71
CA GLN A 97 7.16 -22.86 17.11
C GLN A 97 5.72 -22.74 17.62
N LEU A 98 4.82 -23.57 17.12
CA LEU A 98 3.42 -23.61 17.56
C LEU A 98 3.15 -24.93 18.28
N ASP A 99 2.68 -24.88 19.53
CA ASP A 99 2.36 -26.06 20.35
C ASP A 99 3.52 -27.05 20.46
N ASP A 100 4.74 -26.53 20.63
CA ASP A 100 6.01 -27.30 20.67
C ASP A 100 6.27 -28.12 19.38
N GLN A 101 5.55 -27.83 18.29
CA GLN A 101 5.77 -28.42 16.97
C GLN A 101 6.72 -27.57 16.13
N GLN A 102 7.30 -28.22 15.11
CA GLN A 102 8.50 -27.80 14.40
C GLN A 102 8.50 -26.32 14.00
N ALA A 103 9.66 -25.69 14.22
CA ALA A 103 9.89 -24.30 13.89
C ALA A 103 9.79 -24.05 12.39
N VAL A 104 8.98 -23.08 11.98
CA VAL A 104 9.16 -22.44 10.68
C VAL A 104 10.16 -21.31 10.89
N GLN A 105 11.29 -21.41 10.19
CA GLN A 105 12.35 -20.40 10.25
C GLN A 105 12.02 -19.22 9.33
N SER A 106 12.54 -18.06 9.72
CA SER A 106 12.50 -16.80 8.97
C SER A 106 12.78 -16.98 7.48
N PRO A 107 12.08 -16.27 6.59
CA PRO A 107 12.45 -16.21 5.17
C PRO A 107 13.82 -15.55 4.95
N TYR A 108 14.33 -14.82 5.94
CA TYR A 108 15.61 -14.13 5.89
C TYR A 108 16.67 -14.88 6.69
N THR A 109 17.75 -15.29 6.01
CA THR A 109 19.00 -15.78 6.63
C THR A 109 20.20 -14.89 6.29
N LEU A 110 20.02 -13.88 5.43
CA LEU A 110 21.01 -12.89 5.07
C LEU A 110 20.29 -11.57 4.84
N ILE A 111 20.70 -10.53 5.57
CA ILE A 111 20.07 -9.21 5.50
C ILE A 111 20.89 -8.35 4.54
N PRO A 112 20.32 -7.86 3.43
CA PRO A 112 21.04 -6.99 2.52
C PRO A 112 21.42 -5.67 3.22
N PRO A 113 22.63 -5.13 2.99
CA PRO A 113 23.02 -3.85 3.56
C PRO A 113 22.12 -2.73 3.02
N ASN A 114 21.68 -1.83 3.90
CA ASN A 114 20.83 -0.67 3.61
C ASN A 114 19.43 -0.99 3.06
N LEU A 115 18.91 -2.21 3.25
CA LEU A 115 17.52 -2.53 2.94
C LEU A 115 16.87 -3.17 4.16
N SER A 116 15.95 -2.44 4.78
CA SER A 116 15.16 -2.93 5.90
C SER A 116 13.76 -2.36 5.76
N GLY A 117 12.77 -3.24 5.66
CA GLY A 117 11.37 -2.87 5.76
C GLY A 117 10.87 -3.22 7.16
N ASN A 118 10.02 -2.36 7.72
CA ASN A 118 9.10 -2.81 8.76
C ASN A 118 7.95 -3.62 8.14
N ASN A 119 7.09 -4.22 8.96
CA ASN A 119 6.02 -5.10 8.50
C ASN A 119 6.53 -6.26 7.62
N ASP A 120 7.76 -6.69 7.84
CA ASP A 120 8.35 -7.85 7.19
C ASP A 120 7.98 -9.12 7.98
N ILE A 121 7.71 -10.21 7.26
CA ILE A 121 7.41 -11.49 7.90
C ILE A 121 8.69 -12.01 8.56
N LEU A 122 8.72 -12.02 9.89
CA LEU A 122 9.81 -12.57 10.67
C LEU A 122 9.72 -14.10 10.74
N CYS A 123 8.53 -14.63 10.99
CA CYS A 123 8.25 -16.07 10.89
C CYS A 123 6.73 -16.33 10.84
N THR A 124 6.32 -17.54 10.47
CA THR A 124 4.90 -17.92 10.35
C THR A 124 4.69 -19.35 10.84
N SER A 125 3.64 -19.65 11.59
CA SER A 125 3.27 -21.03 11.89
C SER A 125 2.46 -21.64 10.75
N GLY A 126 2.80 -22.86 10.36
CA GLY A 126 1.99 -23.68 9.47
C GLY A 126 2.26 -23.51 7.96
N SER A 127 1.88 -24.53 7.19
CA SER A 127 1.80 -24.47 5.73
C SER A 127 0.56 -23.68 5.30
N PRO A 128 0.52 -23.08 4.10
CA PRO A 128 -0.66 -22.37 3.57
C PRO A 128 -1.89 -23.28 3.36
N PHE A 129 -1.79 -24.59 3.61
CA PHE A 129 -2.89 -25.55 3.49
C PHE A 129 -3.28 -26.11 4.87
N PRO A 130 -4.58 -26.39 5.09
CA PRO A 130 -5.05 -26.80 6.40
C PRO A 130 -4.44 -28.15 6.76
N LEU A 131 -3.84 -28.22 7.95
CA LEU A 131 -3.59 -29.48 8.62
C LEU A 131 -4.95 -30.19 8.69
N THR A 132 -5.05 -31.31 7.98
CA THR A 132 -6.22 -32.17 8.01
C THR A 132 -6.54 -32.45 9.46
N SER A 133 -7.75 -32.12 9.88
CA SER A 133 -8.22 -32.33 11.24
C SER A 133 -7.95 -33.78 11.68
N SER A 134 -7.45 -33.97 12.90
CA SER A 134 -7.16 -35.29 13.47
C SER A 134 -8.42 -36.16 13.68
N ASP A 135 -9.61 -35.58 13.48
CA ASP A 135 -10.91 -36.25 13.57
C ASP A 135 -11.41 -36.77 12.21
N GLY A 136 -10.68 -36.55 11.11
CA GLY A 136 -11.09 -36.98 9.76
C GLY A 136 -12.29 -36.21 9.18
N SER A 137 -12.76 -35.15 9.84
CA SER A 137 -13.90 -34.33 9.39
C SER A 137 -13.53 -33.32 8.29
N GLY A 138 -12.24 -33.03 8.10
CA GLY A 138 -11.75 -32.07 7.11
C GLY A 138 -12.12 -30.62 7.43
N GLN A 139 -12.70 -30.34 8.60
CA GLN A 139 -13.10 -28.99 9.01
C GLN A 139 -12.05 -28.41 9.97
N PRO A 140 -11.55 -27.19 9.72
CA PRO A 140 -10.61 -26.54 10.63
C PRO A 140 -11.27 -26.39 12.00
N THR A 141 -10.60 -26.89 13.04
CA THR A 141 -11.06 -26.82 14.43
C THR A 141 -10.27 -25.74 15.15
N SER A 142 -10.99 -24.80 15.78
CA SER A 142 -10.37 -23.84 16.68
C SER A 142 -9.92 -24.56 17.94
N LYS A 143 -8.70 -24.27 18.40
CA LYS A 143 -8.17 -24.74 19.67
C LYS A 143 -7.26 -23.68 20.30
N GLU A 144 -6.93 -23.89 21.57
CA GLU A 144 -5.91 -23.11 22.25
C GLU A 144 -4.52 -23.48 21.69
N HIS A 145 -3.75 -22.44 21.41
CA HIS A 145 -2.43 -22.50 20.82
C HIS A 145 -1.44 -21.70 21.66
N LYS A 146 -0.19 -22.19 21.70
CA LYS A 146 0.94 -21.44 22.25
C LYS A 146 1.99 -21.26 21.17
N LEU A 147 2.16 -20.03 20.72
CA LEU A 147 3.29 -19.61 19.90
C LEU A 147 4.49 -19.36 20.80
N THR A 148 5.65 -19.91 20.43
CA THR A 148 6.96 -19.59 20.99
C THR A 148 7.85 -19.08 19.87
N VAL A 149 8.38 -17.87 20.03
CA VAL A 149 9.29 -17.24 19.08
C VAL A 149 10.67 -17.14 19.70
N THR A 150 11.70 -17.59 18.99
CA THR A 150 13.10 -17.52 19.43
C THR A 150 13.94 -16.76 18.42
N ILE A 151 14.79 -15.88 18.93
CA ILE A 151 15.73 -15.08 18.15
C ILE A 151 17.11 -15.72 18.23
N ASP A 152 17.64 -16.13 17.09
CA ASP A 152 18.89 -16.87 16.95
C ASP A 152 19.75 -16.28 15.82
N ASP A 153 21.03 -16.69 15.77
CA ASP A 153 21.96 -16.35 14.68
C ASP A 153 22.12 -14.84 14.38
N LEU A 154 21.88 -13.96 15.36
CA LEU A 154 22.16 -12.53 15.25
C LEU A 154 23.67 -12.31 15.10
N ILE A 155 24.04 -11.76 13.94
CA ILE A 155 25.40 -11.31 13.61
C ILE A 155 25.25 -9.92 13.03
N ASN A 156 25.79 -8.89 13.70
CA ASN A 156 25.73 -7.49 13.28
C ASN A 156 24.29 -7.05 12.90
N SER A 157 23.29 -7.48 13.67
CA SER A 157 21.89 -7.19 13.39
C SER A 157 21.09 -7.00 14.67
N HIS A 158 19.99 -6.26 14.55
CA HIS A 158 18.97 -6.16 15.58
C HIS A 158 17.65 -6.69 15.05
N VAL A 159 16.82 -7.23 15.93
CA VAL A 159 15.46 -7.63 15.63
C VAL A 159 14.51 -6.74 16.41
N TYR A 160 13.50 -6.22 15.71
CA TYR A 160 12.39 -5.47 16.26
C TYR A 160 11.11 -6.24 15.95
N VAL A 161 10.36 -6.62 16.99
CA VAL A 161 9.05 -7.25 16.85
C VAL A 161 7.99 -6.16 16.99
N ASP A 162 7.07 -6.10 16.04
CA ASP A 162 6.05 -5.05 15.92
C ASP A 162 4.65 -5.57 16.25
N TYR A 163 4.16 -6.57 15.52
CA TYR A 163 2.90 -7.23 15.84
C TYR A 163 2.87 -8.63 15.29
N LEU A 164 1.80 -9.36 15.61
CA LEU A 164 1.48 -10.63 15.02
C LEU A 164 0.03 -10.66 14.53
N ILE A 165 -0.24 -11.47 13.53
CA ILE A 165 -1.58 -11.73 13.01
C ILE A 165 -1.87 -13.22 13.17
N TYR A 166 -2.96 -13.56 13.84
CA TYR A 166 -3.43 -14.94 13.97
C TYR A 166 -4.85 -15.10 13.41
N GLU A 167 -5.14 -16.30 12.90
CA GLU A 167 -6.45 -16.63 12.36
C GLU A 167 -7.34 -17.29 13.42
N LEU A 168 -8.61 -16.92 13.49
CA LEU A 168 -9.61 -17.58 14.34
C LEU A 168 -10.95 -17.73 13.63
N ILE A 169 -11.77 -18.66 14.11
CA ILE A 169 -13.18 -18.78 13.69
C ILE A 169 -14.01 -18.00 14.71
N PRO A 170 -14.89 -17.08 14.27
CA PRO A 170 -15.73 -16.31 15.19
C PRO A 170 -16.57 -17.23 16.08
N ASP A 171 -16.43 -17.12 17.40
CA ASP A 171 -17.23 -17.86 18.37
C ASP A 171 -18.27 -16.91 19.00
N PRO A 172 -19.58 -17.19 18.87
CA PRO A 172 -20.62 -16.41 19.54
C PRO A 172 -20.46 -16.33 21.07
N ASN A 173 -19.74 -17.28 21.68
CA ASN A 173 -19.50 -17.32 23.13
C ASN A 173 -18.18 -16.67 23.55
N ALA A 174 -17.30 -16.37 22.60
CA ALA A 174 -16.06 -15.65 22.79
C ALA A 174 -15.93 -14.59 21.69
N PRO A 175 -16.78 -13.54 21.74
CA PRO A 175 -16.70 -12.45 20.78
C PRO A 175 -15.36 -11.70 20.94
N LEU A 176 -14.97 -10.97 19.91
CA LEU A 176 -13.87 -10.01 20.04
C LEU A 176 -14.20 -8.98 21.11
N ASP A 177 -13.17 -8.51 21.78
CA ASP A 177 -13.27 -7.59 22.90
C ASP A 177 -12.34 -6.38 22.70
N GLY A 178 -12.63 -5.58 21.67
CA GLY A 178 -11.76 -4.46 21.30
C GLY A 178 -10.54 -4.87 20.47
N ASP A 179 -10.50 -6.11 19.98
CA ASP A 179 -9.43 -6.60 19.10
C ASP A 179 -9.39 -5.84 17.77
N VAL A 180 -8.19 -5.72 17.20
CA VAL A 180 -7.97 -5.18 15.85
C VAL A 180 -8.09 -6.31 14.83
N VAL A 181 -9.01 -6.17 13.88
CA VAL A 181 -9.29 -7.17 12.84
C VAL A 181 -8.83 -6.66 11.50
N GLN A 182 -8.04 -7.47 10.79
CA GLN A 182 -7.69 -7.21 9.41
C GLN A 182 -8.79 -7.71 8.46
N ILE A 183 -9.25 -6.83 7.59
CA ILE A 183 -10.16 -7.15 6.48
C ILE A 183 -9.38 -7.00 5.17
N GLY A 184 -9.21 -8.11 4.45
CA GLY A 184 -8.48 -8.15 3.19
C GLY A 184 -7.03 -8.62 3.29
N ASN A 185 -6.32 -8.55 2.16
CA ASN A 185 -5.00 -9.14 1.88
C ASN A 185 -4.81 -10.58 2.42
N ASN A 186 -5.16 -11.57 1.59
CA ASN A 186 -5.02 -13.00 1.92
C ASN A 186 -3.78 -13.68 1.34
N GLY A 187 -2.86 -12.92 0.73
CA GLY A 187 -1.88 -13.51 -0.19
C GLY A 187 -2.54 -14.16 -1.42
N GLU A 188 -3.84 -13.92 -1.60
CA GLU A 188 -4.60 -14.33 -2.78
C GLU A 188 -4.44 -13.27 -3.87
N THR A 189 -4.07 -13.71 -5.06
CA THR A 189 -3.95 -12.84 -6.24
C THR A 189 -5.34 -12.32 -6.62
N GLY A 190 -5.63 -11.02 -6.46
CA GLY A 190 -6.95 -10.49 -6.81
C GLY A 190 -7.33 -9.21 -6.08
N VAL A 191 -8.33 -8.51 -6.63
CA VAL A 191 -9.09 -7.51 -5.85
C VAL A 191 -9.70 -8.23 -4.64
N ILE A 192 -9.58 -7.65 -3.45
CA ILE A 192 -10.07 -8.22 -2.19
C ILE A 192 -11.55 -8.61 -2.32
N LYS A 193 -11.91 -9.87 -2.02
CA LYS A 193 -13.29 -10.36 -2.11
C LYS A 193 -13.89 -10.66 -0.75
N SER A 194 -14.11 -9.62 0.05
CA SER A 194 -14.89 -9.74 1.29
C SER A 194 -16.35 -9.34 1.08
N ARG A 195 -17.31 -10.00 1.76
CA ARG A 195 -18.72 -9.54 1.78
C ARG A 195 -18.89 -8.11 2.32
N ASN A 196 -17.90 -7.62 3.08
CA ASN A 196 -17.90 -6.30 3.70
C ASN A 196 -17.35 -5.23 2.76
N ILE A 197 -16.74 -5.61 1.63
CA ILE A 197 -16.05 -4.70 0.71
C ILE A 197 -16.73 -4.74 -0.66
N VAL A 198 -17.12 -3.58 -1.18
CA VAL A 198 -17.72 -3.43 -2.51
C VAL A 198 -16.93 -2.41 -3.31
N TYR A 199 -16.37 -2.84 -4.42
CA TYR A 199 -15.69 -1.98 -5.38
C TYR A 199 -16.64 -1.55 -6.50
N SER A 200 -16.60 -0.27 -6.87
CA SER A 200 -17.29 0.23 -8.07
C SER A 200 -16.64 -0.29 -9.36
N SER A 201 -17.19 0.07 -10.52
CA SER A 201 -16.47 -0.11 -11.78
C SER A 201 -15.16 0.68 -11.78
N GLY A 202 -14.10 0.12 -12.40
CA GLY A 202 -12.81 0.79 -12.59
C GLY A 202 -11.68 0.29 -11.68
N TRP A 203 -11.93 -0.70 -10.83
CA TRP A 203 -10.91 -1.39 -10.02
C TRP A 203 -10.38 -2.64 -10.71
N GLY A 204 -9.11 -2.93 -10.50
CA GLY A 204 -8.45 -4.17 -10.92
C GLY A 204 -7.25 -4.49 -10.06
N THR A 205 -6.62 -5.64 -10.29
CA THR A 205 -5.26 -5.90 -9.81
C THR A 205 -4.31 -5.14 -10.72
N GLY A 206 -3.73 -4.04 -10.23
CA GLY A 206 -2.99 -3.10 -11.09
C GLY A 206 -1.62 -3.64 -11.51
N GLU A 207 -1.15 -3.22 -12.69
CA GLU A 207 0.28 -3.29 -13.08
C GLU A 207 1.18 -2.44 -12.15
N ALA A 208 0.58 -1.55 -11.36
CA ALA A 208 1.23 -0.67 -10.39
C ALA A 208 1.40 -1.27 -8.98
N SER A 209 0.77 -2.42 -8.69
CA SER A 209 0.91 -3.08 -7.39
C SER A 209 1.91 -4.22 -7.47
N ARG A 210 2.90 -4.23 -6.57
CA ARG A 210 3.85 -5.35 -6.46
C ARG A 210 3.24 -6.56 -5.76
N PHE A 211 2.20 -6.36 -4.96
CA PHE A 211 1.64 -7.36 -4.05
C PHE A 211 0.16 -7.68 -4.28
N ASN A 212 -0.35 -7.40 -5.48
CA ASN A 212 -1.74 -7.64 -5.90
C ASN A 212 -2.81 -6.83 -5.15
N ALA A 213 -2.45 -5.69 -4.56
CA ALA A 213 -3.40 -4.72 -4.03
C ALA A 213 -4.42 -4.30 -5.10
N ALA A 214 -5.66 -4.09 -4.66
CA ALA A 214 -6.70 -3.54 -5.53
C ALA A 214 -6.30 -2.11 -5.91
N SER A 215 -6.37 -1.77 -7.20
CA SER A 215 -5.90 -0.49 -7.71
C SER A 215 -6.91 0.14 -8.67
N THR A 216 -6.97 1.47 -8.67
CA THR A 216 -7.71 2.23 -9.66
C THR A 216 -7.01 3.55 -10.01
N SER A 217 -7.02 3.86 -11.32
CA SER A 217 -6.75 5.20 -11.85
C SER A 217 -8.01 5.81 -12.47
N THR A 218 -9.19 5.23 -12.25
CA THR A 218 -10.42 5.73 -12.86
C THR A 218 -11.02 6.83 -11.98
N PRO A 219 -11.11 8.09 -12.46
CA PRO A 219 -11.71 9.16 -11.67
C PRO A 219 -13.16 8.84 -11.32
N GLY A 220 -13.51 8.99 -10.04
CA GLY A 220 -14.81 8.65 -9.48
C GLY A 220 -14.98 7.18 -9.09
N ALA A 221 -13.99 6.31 -9.34
CA ALA A 221 -14.04 4.94 -8.82
C ALA A 221 -13.91 4.96 -7.29
N SER A 222 -14.69 4.10 -6.64
CA SER A 222 -14.79 4.05 -5.18
C SER A 222 -14.80 2.63 -4.64
N VAL A 223 -14.36 2.50 -3.39
CA VAL A 223 -14.50 1.30 -2.56
C VAL A 223 -15.38 1.65 -1.36
N THR A 224 -16.31 0.76 -1.03
CA THR A 224 -17.18 0.87 0.14
C THR A 224 -16.89 -0.29 1.08
N VAL A 225 -16.63 0.02 2.36
CA VAL A 225 -16.41 -0.97 3.42
C VAL A 225 -17.43 -0.77 4.52
N LYS A 226 -18.15 -1.84 4.87
CA LYS A 226 -19.04 -1.86 6.04
C LYS A 226 -18.36 -2.58 7.18
N PHE A 227 -18.34 -1.97 8.35
CA PHE A 227 -17.69 -2.53 9.53
C PHE A 227 -18.48 -2.19 10.80
N ASN A 228 -18.25 -2.95 11.86
CA ASN A 228 -18.83 -2.69 13.18
C ASN A 228 -17.68 -2.54 14.17
N GLY A 229 -17.46 -1.34 14.70
CA GLY A 229 -16.22 -1.01 15.39
C GLY A 229 -16.15 0.43 15.88
N THR A 230 -14.97 0.82 16.35
CA THR A 230 -14.68 2.17 16.88
C THR A 230 -13.56 2.88 16.12
N SER A 231 -12.85 2.18 15.23
CA SER A 231 -11.91 2.80 14.29
C SER A 231 -11.77 1.98 13.01
N ILE A 232 -11.30 2.63 11.96
CA ILE A 232 -10.90 1.98 10.71
C ILE A 232 -9.67 2.68 10.12
N GLN A 233 -8.70 1.87 9.70
CA GLN A 233 -7.54 2.30 8.94
C GLN A 233 -7.56 1.62 7.57
N MET A 234 -7.16 2.33 6.53
CA MET A 234 -6.98 1.80 5.17
C MET A 234 -5.52 1.87 4.78
N TYR A 235 -4.97 0.72 4.44
CA TYR A 235 -3.60 0.58 3.99
C TYR A 235 -3.55 0.39 2.47
N GLY A 236 -2.49 0.91 1.85
CA GLY A 236 -2.26 0.80 0.42
C GLY A 236 -0.80 0.91 0.03
N GLU A 237 -0.56 1.03 -1.27
CA GLU A 237 0.76 1.17 -1.89
C GLU A 237 0.94 2.55 -2.53
N LEU A 238 2.15 3.11 -2.39
CA LEU A 238 2.62 4.28 -3.10
C LEU A 238 3.79 3.91 -4.03
N SER A 239 3.51 3.78 -5.33
CA SER A 239 4.52 3.55 -6.36
C SER A 239 5.19 4.83 -6.87
N PRO A 240 6.40 4.76 -7.45
CA PRO A 240 7.00 5.89 -8.16
C PRO A 240 6.08 6.38 -9.28
N HIS A 241 5.79 7.68 -9.29
CA HIS A 241 4.89 8.29 -10.26
C HIS A 241 5.29 9.75 -10.54
N ASN A 242 4.95 10.26 -11.72
CA ASN A 242 5.36 11.62 -12.14
C ASN A 242 4.42 12.73 -11.66
N SER A 243 3.30 12.37 -11.07
CA SER A 243 2.20 13.28 -10.74
C SER A 243 1.41 12.74 -9.56
N SER A 244 1.12 13.62 -8.61
CA SER A 244 0.24 13.33 -7.49
C SER A 244 -1.22 13.32 -7.93
N ASN A 245 -2.05 12.69 -7.12
CA ASN A 245 -3.50 12.72 -7.23
C ASN A 245 -4.13 13.05 -5.87
N THR A 246 -5.45 13.16 -5.84
CA THR A 246 -6.20 13.26 -4.58
C THR A 246 -7.29 12.21 -4.55
N ALA A 247 -7.69 11.84 -3.35
CA ALA A 247 -8.82 10.99 -3.07
C ALA A 247 -9.62 11.59 -1.91
N THR A 248 -10.82 11.10 -1.70
CA THR A 248 -11.63 11.45 -0.52
C THR A 248 -12.06 10.20 0.20
N TYR A 249 -12.12 10.27 1.52
CA TYR A 249 -12.82 9.29 2.33
C TYR A 249 -14.04 9.94 2.99
N GLN A 250 -15.10 9.16 3.16
CA GLN A 250 -16.33 9.56 3.82
C GLN A 250 -16.71 8.45 4.80
N ILE A 251 -16.98 8.83 6.05
CA ILE A 251 -17.50 7.93 7.08
C ILE A 251 -18.97 8.27 7.30
N ASP A 252 -19.83 7.28 7.10
CA ASP A 252 -21.28 7.42 7.20
C ASP A 252 -21.81 8.58 6.35
N ASP A 253 -22.73 9.39 6.89
CA ASP A 253 -23.32 10.54 6.22
C ASP A 253 -22.53 11.85 6.45
N ASN A 254 -21.28 11.78 6.92
CA ASN A 254 -20.45 12.95 7.14
C ASN A 254 -19.90 13.53 5.82
N ASP A 255 -19.43 14.78 5.86
CA ASP A 255 -18.80 15.41 4.70
C ASP A 255 -17.50 14.66 4.30
N PRO A 256 -17.28 14.43 2.99
CA PRO A 256 -16.05 13.78 2.52
C PRO A 256 -14.80 14.58 2.87
N GLN A 257 -13.80 13.90 3.43
CA GLN A 257 -12.49 14.46 3.73
C GLN A 257 -11.50 14.11 2.63
N GLN A 258 -10.76 15.11 2.14
CA GLN A 258 -9.78 14.93 1.08
C GLN A 258 -8.41 14.55 1.66
N PHE A 259 -7.74 13.60 1.01
CA PHE A 259 -6.34 13.30 1.23
C PHE A 259 -5.60 13.24 -0.12
N ALA A 260 -4.28 13.35 -0.05
CA ALA A 260 -3.43 13.41 -1.21
C ALA A 260 -2.65 12.11 -1.40
N LEU A 261 -2.51 11.72 -2.66
CA LEU A 261 -1.73 10.57 -3.10
C LEU A 261 -0.45 11.11 -3.72
N PHE A 262 0.61 11.17 -2.92
CA PHE A 262 1.90 11.66 -3.36
C PHE A 262 2.82 10.49 -3.72
N PRO A 263 3.50 10.55 -4.87
CA PRO A 263 4.60 9.63 -5.11
C PRO A 263 5.70 9.89 -4.06
N PRO A 264 6.40 8.85 -3.60
CA PRO A 264 7.55 9.01 -2.72
C PRO A 264 8.55 10.02 -3.29
N THR A 265 9.07 10.91 -2.43
CA THR A 265 9.95 12.03 -2.83
C THR A 265 11.31 11.60 -3.35
N VAL A 266 11.70 10.36 -3.04
CA VAL A 266 12.91 9.75 -3.57
C VAL A 266 12.51 8.99 -4.84
N PHE A 267 13.03 9.42 -6.00
CA PHE A 267 12.96 8.69 -7.28
C PHE A 267 13.76 7.37 -7.24
N THR A 268 13.53 6.58 -6.21
CA THR A 268 13.90 5.17 -6.18
C THR A 268 12.86 4.44 -7.02
N SER A 269 13.26 3.36 -7.66
CA SER A 269 12.32 2.41 -8.28
C SER A 269 11.49 1.62 -7.25
N ASN A 270 11.46 2.08 -5.98
CA ASN A 270 10.86 1.35 -4.87
C ASN A 270 9.38 1.71 -4.78
N ILE A 271 8.56 0.68 -4.61
CA ILE A 271 7.15 0.82 -4.29
C ILE A 271 7.06 0.79 -2.77
N TRP A 272 6.39 1.78 -2.21
CA TRP A 272 6.15 1.85 -0.78
C TRP A 272 4.86 1.10 -0.48
N THR A 273 4.91 0.12 0.41
CA THR A 273 3.79 -0.78 0.69
C THR A 273 3.32 -0.61 2.11
N GLN A 274 2.12 -1.11 2.43
CA GLN A 274 1.55 -1.02 3.78
C GLN A 274 1.55 0.42 4.32
N GLN A 275 1.24 1.38 3.45
CA GLN A 275 1.15 2.79 3.78
C GLN A 275 -0.23 3.11 4.33
N SER A 276 -0.32 3.74 5.51
CA SER A 276 -1.59 4.23 6.05
C SER A 276 -2.08 5.42 5.22
N LEU A 277 -3.17 5.22 4.47
CA LEU A 277 -3.73 6.23 3.58
C LEU A 277 -4.94 6.94 4.19
N VAL A 278 -5.70 6.22 5.02
CA VAL A 278 -6.83 6.74 5.78
C VAL A 278 -6.73 6.19 7.19
N ASP A 279 -6.84 7.06 8.17
CA ASP A 279 -6.85 6.70 9.58
C ASP A 279 -8.00 7.45 10.27
N VAL A 280 -9.03 6.71 10.67
CA VAL A 280 -10.20 7.24 11.36
C VAL A 280 -10.33 6.56 12.70
N ASN A 281 -10.07 7.34 13.75
CA ASN A 281 -10.08 6.91 15.13
C ASN A 281 -11.26 7.53 15.90
N SER A 282 -11.62 6.91 17.03
CA SER A 282 -12.61 7.43 17.99
C SER A 282 -14.04 7.58 17.44
N LEU A 283 -14.49 6.63 16.63
CA LEU A 283 -15.89 6.53 16.22
C LEU A 283 -16.77 6.06 17.38
N SER A 284 -18.04 6.45 17.36
CA SER A 284 -19.02 5.93 18.32
C SER A 284 -19.22 4.44 18.11
N PRO A 285 -19.33 3.60 19.15
CA PRO A 285 -19.56 2.17 18.99
C PRO A 285 -20.77 1.84 18.09
N GLY A 286 -20.54 1.19 16.94
CA GLY A 286 -21.63 0.75 16.07
C GLY A 286 -21.21 0.35 14.66
N GLU A 287 -22.24 0.12 13.83
CA GLU A 287 -22.06 -0.13 12.39
C GLU A 287 -21.75 1.18 11.66
N HIS A 288 -20.68 1.16 10.86
CA HIS A 288 -20.19 2.27 10.07
C HIS A 288 -19.99 1.87 8.61
N THR A 289 -20.02 2.86 7.74
CA THR A 289 -19.68 2.71 6.32
C THR A 289 -18.57 3.68 5.93
N LEU A 290 -17.43 3.15 5.50
CA LEU A 290 -16.35 3.91 4.87
C LEU A 290 -16.52 3.87 3.35
N VAL A 291 -16.51 5.03 2.70
CA VAL A 291 -16.43 5.17 1.24
C VAL A 291 -15.18 5.93 0.86
N VAL A 292 -14.29 5.32 0.08
CA VAL A 292 -13.08 5.98 -0.44
C VAL A 292 -13.20 6.12 -1.94
N THR A 293 -12.99 7.34 -2.46
CA THR A 293 -13.17 7.68 -3.88
C THR A 293 -11.91 8.31 -4.47
N HIS A 294 -11.48 7.82 -5.64
CA HIS A 294 -10.39 8.43 -6.40
C HIS A 294 -10.89 9.69 -7.12
N ASN A 295 -10.36 10.85 -6.76
CA ASN A 295 -10.76 12.14 -7.35
C ASN A 295 -9.68 12.73 -8.27
N GLY A 296 -8.66 11.94 -8.57
CA GLY A 296 -7.50 12.35 -9.36
C GLY A 296 -7.72 12.26 -10.86
N SER A 297 -6.62 12.43 -11.60
CA SER A 297 -6.57 12.16 -13.04
C SER A 297 -6.17 10.70 -13.30
N ALA A 298 -6.56 10.18 -14.48
CA ALA A 298 -6.21 8.82 -14.89
C ALA A 298 -4.72 8.59 -15.16
N THR A 299 -3.96 9.67 -15.32
CA THR A 299 -2.51 9.67 -15.54
C THR A 299 -1.75 10.16 -14.33
N GLY A 300 -2.37 10.14 -13.15
CA GLY A 300 -1.73 10.47 -11.88
C GLY A 300 -1.61 9.25 -10.98
N MET A 301 -1.06 9.46 -9.80
CA MET A 301 -0.90 8.43 -8.78
C MET A 301 -2.20 7.60 -8.59
N PRO A 302 -2.17 6.27 -8.76
CA PRO A 302 -3.36 5.44 -8.57
C PRO A 302 -3.76 5.42 -7.09
N LEU A 303 -5.05 5.22 -6.82
CA LEU A 303 -5.51 4.81 -5.49
C LEU A 303 -5.38 3.29 -5.38
N THR A 304 -4.79 2.83 -4.30
CA THR A 304 -4.58 1.41 -4.00
C THR A 304 -5.22 1.07 -2.66
N VAL A 305 -5.63 -0.19 -2.51
CA VAL A 305 -6.20 -0.77 -1.29
C VAL A 305 -5.59 -2.14 -1.10
N ASP A 306 -4.84 -2.29 -0.03
CA ASP A 306 -4.20 -3.54 0.37
C ASP A 306 -5.05 -4.28 1.42
N TYR A 307 -5.29 -3.64 2.55
CA TYR A 307 -6.17 -4.14 3.60
C TYR A 307 -6.75 -3.00 4.45
N PHE A 308 -7.69 -3.36 5.31
CA PHE A 308 -8.22 -2.48 6.34
C PHE A 308 -7.94 -3.07 7.72
N LEU A 309 -7.65 -2.22 8.69
CA LEU A 309 -7.64 -2.60 10.12
C LEU A 309 -8.84 -1.96 10.81
N VAL A 310 -9.63 -2.77 11.49
CA VAL A 310 -10.83 -2.31 12.21
C VAL A 310 -10.70 -2.68 13.67
N THR A 311 -10.85 -1.70 14.57
CA THR A 311 -10.99 -2.00 15.99
C THR A 311 -12.42 -2.42 16.27
N SER A 312 -12.59 -3.66 16.70
CA SER A 312 -13.90 -4.23 17.06
C SER A 312 -14.49 -3.57 18.31
N LEU A 313 -15.78 -3.80 18.55
CA LEU A 313 -16.43 -3.34 19.78
C LEU A 313 -15.98 -4.19 20.97
N THR A 314 -15.75 -3.56 22.12
CA THR A 314 -15.62 -4.27 23.40
C THR A 314 -16.94 -4.92 23.80
N THR A 315 -16.89 -5.92 24.68
CA THR A 315 -18.05 -6.62 25.25
C THR A 315 -19.02 -5.63 25.91
N ALA A 316 -18.49 -4.59 26.57
CA ALA A 316 -19.29 -3.54 27.19
C ALA A 316 -20.02 -2.67 26.14
N GLU A 317 -19.35 -2.34 25.04
CA GLU A 317 -19.92 -1.56 23.94
C GLU A 317 -20.94 -2.35 23.13
N GLN A 318 -20.71 -3.66 22.94
CA GLN A 318 -21.66 -4.57 22.29
C GLN A 318 -22.99 -4.63 23.04
N GLN A 319 -22.99 -4.55 24.37
CA GLN A 319 -24.20 -4.52 25.19
C GLN A 319 -24.96 -3.19 25.13
N GLN A 320 -24.27 -2.10 24.81
CA GLN A 320 -24.85 -0.75 24.70
C GLN A 320 -25.29 -0.40 23.28
N SER A 321 -24.74 -1.10 22.28
CA SER A 321 -25.10 -0.91 20.88
C SER A 321 -26.57 -1.29 20.65
N PRO A 322 -27.37 -0.48 19.92
CA PRO A 322 -28.77 -0.78 19.68
C PRO A 322 -28.89 -2.09 18.88
N SER A 323 -29.28 -3.17 19.58
CA SER A 323 -29.54 -4.46 18.95
C SER A 323 -30.55 -4.29 17.80
N PRO A 324 -30.35 -4.94 16.63
CA PRO A 324 -31.32 -4.90 15.55
C PRO A 324 -32.64 -5.46 16.06
N THR A 325 -33.60 -4.56 16.30
CA THR A 325 -34.94 -4.92 16.74
C THR A 325 -35.53 -5.86 15.67
N PRO A 326 -36.07 -7.04 16.03
CA PRO A 326 -36.71 -7.92 15.06
C PRO A 326 -37.80 -7.13 14.33
N PRO A 327 -37.93 -7.26 13.00
CA PRO A 327 -38.81 -6.41 12.22
C PRO A 327 -40.23 -6.52 12.76
N PRO A 328 -40.88 -5.41 13.15
CA PRO A 328 -42.28 -5.46 13.55
C PRO A 328 -43.09 -5.90 12.32
N THR A 329 -43.91 -6.92 12.52
CA THR A 329 -44.88 -7.42 11.54
C THR A 329 -45.78 -6.27 11.12
N ARG A 330 -45.47 -5.62 9.98
CA ARG A 330 -46.27 -4.51 9.46
C ARG A 330 -47.54 -5.05 8.84
N GLN A 331 -48.63 -4.98 9.60
CA GLN A 331 -49.96 -4.76 9.04
C GLN A 331 -49.90 -3.54 8.11
N SER A 332 -50.38 -3.73 6.89
CA SER A 332 -50.57 -2.69 5.90
C SER A 332 -51.53 -1.63 6.43
N ASN A 333 -51.01 -0.44 6.74
CA ASN A 333 -51.82 0.76 6.73
C ASN A 333 -51.07 1.86 6.00
N SER A 334 -51.66 2.24 4.88
CA SER A 334 -51.26 3.30 3.98
C SER A 334 -51.32 4.65 4.67
N SER A 335 -50.18 5.35 4.75
CA SER A 335 -50.19 6.81 4.82
C SER A 335 -48.99 7.36 4.06
N ARG A 336 -49.34 8.11 2.99
CA ARG A 336 -48.49 8.95 2.15
C ARG A 336 -47.29 9.53 2.91
N ASN A 337 -46.10 9.34 2.36
CA ASN A 337 -45.06 10.35 2.48
C ASN A 337 -44.48 10.68 1.12
N ARG A 338 -44.43 11.99 0.86
CA ARG A 338 -44.02 12.61 -0.39
C ARG A 338 -42.50 12.78 -0.41
N GLN A 339 -41.96 12.67 -1.63
CA GLN A 339 -40.81 13.40 -2.17
C GLN A 339 -39.40 12.98 -1.72
N LEU A 340 -38.83 12.00 -2.44
CA LEU A 340 -37.39 11.85 -2.63
C LEU A 340 -36.98 11.70 -4.12
N ASP A 341 -37.84 12.11 -5.06
CA ASP A 341 -37.55 12.05 -6.51
C ASP A 341 -37.26 13.41 -7.16
N GLY A 342 -37.17 14.49 -6.36
CA GLY A 342 -37.08 15.87 -6.89
C GLY A 342 -35.67 16.43 -7.07
N ILE A 343 -34.66 15.85 -6.43
CA ILE A 343 -33.32 16.47 -6.36
C ILE A 343 -32.37 15.91 -7.43
N ILE A 344 -32.54 14.65 -7.82
CA ILE A 344 -31.69 13.99 -8.83
C ILE A 344 -32.04 14.47 -10.27
N GLY A 345 -33.27 14.95 -10.50
CA GLY A 345 -33.68 15.50 -11.80
C GLY A 345 -33.17 16.92 -12.10
N GLY A 346 -32.83 17.71 -11.07
CA GLY A 346 -32.43 19.11 -11.22
C GLY A 346 -31.00 19.30 -11.75
N ILE A 347 -30.07 18.45 -11.33
CA ILE A 347 -28.65 18.57 -11.66
C ILE A 347 -28.41 18.16 -13.12
N VAL A 348 -29.05 17.08 -13.58
CA VAL A 348 -28.95 16.62 -14.97
C VAL A 348 -29.58 17.64 -15.95
N GLY A 349 -30.72 18.23 -15.59
CA GLY A 349 -31.35 19.29 -16.39
C GLY A 349 -30.51 20.58 -16.44
N GLY A 350 -29.93 20.98 -15.31
CA GLY A 350 -29.10 22.19 -15.21
C GLY A 350 -27.84 22.14 -16.07
N VAL A 351 -27.15 20.98 -16.10
CA VAL A 351 -25.92 20.81 -16.90
C VAL A 351 -26.22 20.86 -18.40
N VAL A 352 -27.35 20.30 -18.86
CA VAL A 352 -27.75 20.37 -20.27
C VAL A 352 -28.09 21.81 -20.70
N VAL A 353 -28.80 22.57 -19.86
CA VAL A 353 -29.12 23.97 -20.16
C VAL A 353 -27.86 24.85 -20.15
N LEU A 354 -26.97 24.66 -19.17
CA LEU A 354 -25.73 25.44 -19.08
C LEU A 354 -24.82 25.17 -20.27
N THR A 355 -24.64 23.91 -20.68
CA THR A 355 -23.84 23.55 -21.87
C THR A 355 -24.39 24.15 -23.16
N LEU A 356 -25.72 24.13 -23.35
CA LEU A 356 -26.36 24.76 -24.52
C LEU A 356 -26.20 26.29 -24.52
N VAL A 357 -26.29 26.95 -23.36
CA VAL A 357 -26.08 28.40 -23.22
C VAL A 357 -24.62 28.78 -23.49
N SER A 358 -23.65 28.04 -22.94
CA SER A 358 -22.23 28.24 -23.21
C SER A 358 -21.92 28.09 -24.70
N PHE A 359 -22.47 27.07 -25.36
CA PHE A 359 -22.30 26.85 -26.79
C PHE A 359 -22.88 28.00 -27.63
N ALA A 360 -24.08 28.48 -27.29
CA ALA A 360 -24.71 29.61 -27.98
C ALA A 360 -23.92 30.92 -27.83
N ILE A 361 -23.34 31.17 -26.65
CA ILE A 361 -22.49 32.35 -26.40
C ILE A 361 -21.22 32.27 -27.24
N ILE A 362 -20.52 31.13 -27.22
CA ILE A 362 -19.30 30.92 -28.00
C ILE A 362 -19.58 31.08 -29.50
N TRP A 363 -20.69 30.52 -29.99
CA TRP A 363 -21.08 30.65 -31.40
C TRP A 363 -21.38 32.10 -31.80
N ARG A 364 -22.04 32.87 -30.93
CA ARG A 364 -22.25 34.32 -31.14
C ARG A 364 -20.96 35.12 -31.13
N MET A 365 -20.03 34.80 -30.22
CA MET A 365 -18.72 35.46 -30.17
C MET A 365 -17.89 35.16 -31.41
N LYS A 366 -17.90 33.91 -31.89
CA LYS A 366 -17.18 33.50 -33.10
C LYS A 366 -17.78 34.13 -34.35
N ARG A 367 -19.11 34.32 -34.39
CA ARG A 367 -19.79 35.03 -35.48
C ARG A 367 -19.51 36.53 -35.50
N ARG A 368 -19.33 37.16 -34.32
CA ARG A 368 -18.96 38.59 -34.22
C ARG A 368 -17.48 38.85 -34.54
N ARG A 369 -16.59 37.90 -34.26
CA ARG A 369 -15.15 38.04 -34.57
C ARG A 369 -14.84 37.93 -36.07
N ARG A 370 -15.70 37.28 -36.86
CA ARG A 370 -15.58 37.24 -38.33
C ARG A 370 -15.92 38.56 -39.04
N SER A 371 -16.26 39.62 -38.31
CA SER A 371 -16.55 40.95 -38.86
C SER A 371 -15.56 42.02 -38.37
N ARG A 372 -14.40 41.62 -37.82
CA ARG A 372 -13.36 42.52 -37.32
C ARG A 372 -11.93 42.09 -37.68
N GLU A 373 -11.78 41.45 -38.84
CA GLU A 373 -10.50 41.19 -39.50
C GLU A 373 -10.56 41.73 -40.93
N GLU A 374 -10.81 43.04 -41.03
CA GLU A 374 -10.26 43.89 -42.07
C GLU A 374 -9.88 45.18 -41.33
N GLU A 375 -8.69 45.71 -41.64
CA GLU A 375 -8.08 46.92 -41.05
C GLU A 375 -7.20 46.67 -39.80
N LEU A 376 -5.94 46.33 -40.04
CA LEU A 376 -4.83 47.16 -39.56
C LEU A 376 -3.56 46.86 -40.36
N GLU A 377 -3.30 47.83 -41.24
CA GLU A 377 -2.16 48.05 -42.10
C GLU A 377 -0.88 48.35 -41.28
N VAL A 378 0.25 47.86 -41.78
CA VAL A 378 1.60 47.99 -41.23
C VAL A 378 2.17 49.38 -41.53
N THR A 379 2.78 50.05 -40.53
CA THR A 379 3.89 51.00 -40.80
C THR A 379 5.01 50.90 -39.74
N PRO A 380 6.28 51.20 -40.10
CA PRO A 380 7.46 50.89 -39.30
C PRO A 380 8.17 52.10 -38.66
N PHE A 381 8.96 51.80 -37.61
CA PHE A 381 10.16 52.46 -37.06
C PHE A 381 10.34 53.99 -37.10
N VAL A 382 10.52 54.59 -35.91
CA VAL A 382 11.51 55.66 -35.67
C VAL A 382 12.16 55.44 -34.29
N ASN A 383 13.49 55.36 -34.28
CA ASN A 383 14.35 55.49 -33.10
C ASN A 383 14.58 56.97 -32.81
N ASP A 384 14.56 57.37 -31.54
CA ASP A 384 15.37 58.48 -31.04
C ASP A 384 15.59 58.32 -29.52
N ASP A 385 16.84 58.44 -29.12
CA ASP A 385 17.39 58.62 -27.77
C ASP A 385 18.50 59.69 -27.96
N PRO A 386 18.98 60.49 -26.97
CA PRO A 386 18.76 60.38 -25.52
C PRO A 386 18.66 61.72 -24.73
N GLN A 387 18.56 61.57 -23.40
CA GLN A 387 18.88 62.50 -22.31
C GLN A 387 17.79 63.45 -21.78
N GLN A 388 17.38 63.25 -20.52
CA GLN A 388 17.91 63.99 -19.35
C GLN A 388 17.14 63.65 -18.05
N ASN A 389 17.92 63.20 -17.07
CA ASN A 389 18.00 63.62 -15.66
C ASN A 389 16.78 63.63 -14.70
N GLU A 390 17.06 63.00 -13.54
CA GLU A 390 16.62 63.29 -12.16
C GLU A 390 15.20 62.97 -11.62
N ASN A 391 15.22 62.00 -10.68
CA ASN A 391 14.60 62.03 -9.35
C ASN A 391 13.07 61.96 -9.21
N ARG A 392 12.55 60.75 -8.89
CA ARG A 392 11.82 60.43 -7.63
C ARG A 392 11.31 58.97 -7.59
N HIS A 393 11.79 58.23 -6.56
CA HIS A 393 11.24 57.05 -5.85
C HIS A 393 10.57 55.90 -6.64
N PRO A 394 10.96 54.62 -6.37
CA PRO A 394 10.22 53.87 -5.36
C PRO A 394 11.08 52.92 -4.50
N ALA A 395 10.81 52.85 -3.21
CA ALA A 395 11.22 51.71 -2.39
C ALA A 395 9.98 51.14 -1.73
N ASN A 396 9.51 50.00 -2.22
CA ASN A 396 8.78 48.98 -1.47
C ASN A 396 8.93 47.65 -2.23
N THR A 397 10.16 47.15 -2.23
CA THR A 397 10.45 45.76 -2.60
C THR A 397 10.50 44.97 -1.30
N THR A 398 9.37 44.36 -0.93
CA THR A 398 9.37 43.25 0.02
C THR A 398 10.19 42.11 -0.60
N LEU A 399 11.46 42.02 -0.22
CA LEU A 399 12.33 40.87 -0.45
C LEU A 399 11.68 39.64 0.20
N ARG A 400 11.10 38.77 -0.65
CA ARG A 400 10.60 37.45 -0.25
C ARG A 400 11.77 36.60 0.24
N VAL A 401 11.84 36.42 1.56
CA VAL A 401 12.77 35.51 2.26
C VAL A 401 12.74 34.06 1.70
N GLY A 402 11.66 33.67 1.01
CA GLY A 402 11.54 32.35 0.36
C GLY A 402 12.46 32.10 -0.83
N ASN A 403 12.93 33.13 -1.55
CA ASN A 403 13.80 32.92 -2.71
C ASN A 403 15.27 32.67 -2.33
N LEU A 404 15.71 33.14 -1.16
CA LEU A 404 17.09 32.93 -0.70
C LEU A 404 17.31 31.49 -0.24
N LYS A 405 16.31 30.88 0.41
CA LYS A 405 16.41 29.49 0.88
C LYS A 405 16.45 28.50 -0.29
N LEU A 406 15.65 28.75 -1.34
CA LEU A 406 15.63 27.93 -2.56
C LEU A 406 16.93 28.05 -3.38
N GLN A 407 17.52 29.25 -3.44
CA GLN A 407 18.81 29.45 -4.10
C GLN A 407 19.97 28.83 -3.33
N GLN A 408 19.88 28.79 -2.00
CA GLN A 408 20.88 28.17 -1.14
C GLN A 408 20.81 26.63 -1.25
N GLU A 409 19.63 26.03 -1.24
CA GLU A 409 19.45 24.58 -1.48
C GLU A 409 19.94 24.15 -2.87
N LEU A 410 19.67 24.95 -3.92
CA LEU A 410 20.18 24.67 -5.27
C LEU A 410 21.70 24.76 -5.39
N SER A 411 22.36 25.61 -4.59
CA SER A 411 23.83 25.66 -4.57
C SER A 411 24.45 24.44 -3.89
N VAL A 412 23.86 23.99 -2.78
CA VAL A 412 24.31 22.79 -2.05
C VAL A 412 24.12 21.53 -2.89
N LEU A 413 22.99 21.41 -3.60
CA LEU A 413 22.74 20.29 -4.53
C LEU A 413 23.72 20.28 -5.72
N ARG A 414 24.11 21.43 -6.26
CA ARG A 414 25.11 21.51 -7.33
C ARG A 414 26.49 21.05 -6.85
N ASP A 415 26.90 21.43 -5.64
CA ASP A 415 28.18 21.03 -5.07
C ASP A 415 28.22 19.52 -4.74
N GLN A 416 27.09 18.96 -4.29
CA GLN A 416 26.97 17.51 -4.06
C GLN A 416 27.02 16.69 -5.36
N LEU A 417 26.36 17.15 -6.43
CA LEU A 417 26.42 16.50 -7.75
C LEU A 417 27.84 16.56 -8.34
N SER A 418 28.49 17.73 -8.26
CA SER A 418 29.90 17.93 -8.64
C SER A 418 30.85 16.96 -7.90
N SER A 419 30.65 16.80 -6.58
CA SER A 419 31.47 15.89 -5.76
C SER A 419 31.23 14.42 -6.12
N ARG A 420 30.00 14.05 -6.51
CA ARG A 420 29.65 12.69 -6.92
C ARG A 420 30.22 12.34 -8.30
N ASP A 421 30.20 13.27 -9.24
CA ASP A 421 30.81 13.08 -10.56
C ASP A 421 32.34 12.91 -10.44
N GLN A 422 33.00 13.61 -9.51
CA GLN A 422 34.42 13.42 -9.22
C GLN A 422 34.75 12.07 -8.55
N LEU A 423 33.80 11.43 -7.86
CA LEU A 423 33.97 10.08 -7.29
C LEU A 423 33.77 8.99 -8.34
N ILE A 424 32.81 9.19 -9.25
CA ILE A 424 32.57 8.28 -10.38
C ILE A 424 33.79 8.28 -11.33
N GLN A 425 34.35 9.46 -11.62
CA GLN A 425 35.54 9.58 -12.46
C GLN A 425 36.81 8.98 -11.80
N ARG A 426 36.87 8.92 -10.46
CA ARG A 426 37.94 8.25 -9.73
C ARG A 426 37.79 6.72 -9.76
N HIS A 427 36.56 6.21 -9.70
CA HIS A 427 36.30 4.76 -9.80
C HIS A 427 36.54 4.19 -11.20
N GLU A 428 36.35 4.97 -12.27
CA GLU A 428 36.68 4.53 -13.64
C GLU A 428 38.19 4.46 -13.93
N PHE A 429 39.06 5.04 -13.08
CA PHE A 429 40.52 5.00 -13.27
C PHE A 429 41.21 3.86 -12.52
N GLU A 430 40.53 3.17 -11.58
CA GLU A 430 41.11 2.11 -10.75
C GLU A 430 40.66 0.68 -11.10
N SER A 431 39.69 0.47 -11.99
CA SER A 431 39.30 -0.87 -12.46
C SER A 431 40.00 -1.26 -13.77
N GLY A 432 41.33 -1.29 -13.73
CA GLY A 432 42.14 -2.02 -14.69
C GLY A 432 42.76 -3.23 -14.00
N ASP A 433 42.30 -4.43 -14.37
CA ASP A 433 42.96 -5.74 -14.22
C ASP A 433 42.28 -6.79 -13.30
N SER A 434 42.32 -8.03 -13.81
CA SER A 434 41.94 -9.34 -13.28
C SER A 434 40.46 -9.79 -13.34
N THR A 435 40.20 -10.53 -14.40
CA THR A 435 39.12 -11.50 -14.60
C THR A 435 39.27 -12.73 -13.68
N ARG A 436 38.21 -13.09 -12.94
CA ARG A 436 37.94 -14.48 -12.53
C ARG A 436 36.44 -14.78 -12.55
N GLU A 437 36.11 -15.84 -13.28
CA GLU A 437 34.80 -16.41 -13.53
C GLU A 437 34.08 -16.86 -12.26
N TRP A 438 32.79 -16.50 -12.15
CA TRP A 438 31.76 -17.36 -11.56
C TRP A 438 30.55 -17.34 -12.49
N GLY A 439 30.26 -18.50 -13.07
CA GLY A 439 29.23 -18.67 -14.09
C GLY A 439 27.82 -18.71 -13.51
N LEU A 440 26.95 -17.88 -14.07
CA LEU A 440 25.52 -18.14 -14.24
C LEU A 440 25.15 -17.60 -15.63
N GLY A 441 25.14 -18.50 -16.62
CA GLY A 441 24.78 -18.17 -17.99
C GLY A 441 23.27 -18.14 -18.17
N ILE A 442 22.71 -16.94 -18.41
CA ILE A 442 21.51 -16.76 -19.22
C ILE A 442 21.86 -15.69 -20.26
N GLN A 443 22.18 -16.12 -21.48
CA GLN A 443 22.33 -15.23 -22.62
C GLN A 443 20.93 -14.74 -23.04
N LEU A 444 20.66 -13.45 -22.83
CA LEU A 444 19.54 -12.77 -23.48
C LEU A 444 19.99 -12.38 -24.89
N GLN A 445 19.54 -13.12 -25.91
CA GLN A 445 19.79 -12.78 -27.31
C GLN A 445 18.80 -11.68 -27.73
N VAL A 446 19.31 -10.45 -27.81
CA VAL A 446 18.58 -9.27 -28.30
C VAL A 446 18.50 -9.36 -29.83
N HIS A 447 17.28 -9.43 -30.37
CA HIS A 447 17.03 -9.12 -31.78
C HIS A 447 16.40 -7.72 -31.86
N THR A 448 17.22 -6.75 -32.25
CA THR A 448 16.79 -5.50 -32.88
C THR A 448 16.72 -5.74 -34.39
N ASP A 449 15.59 -5.42 -35.04
CA ASP A 449 15.53 -4.60 -36.28
C ASP A 449 14.09 -4.59 -36.88
N SER A 450 13.59 -3.36 -37.02
CA SER A 450 12.63 -2.75 -37.95
C SER A 450 11.39 -3.48 -38.52
N GLY A 451 10.24 -2.88 -38.22
CA GLY A 451 9.61 -1.97 -39.18
C GLY A 451 8.65 -2.53 -40.25
N TRP A 452 7.38 -2.12 -40.11
CA TRP A 452 6.50 -1.64 -41.20
C TRP A 452 6.15 -2.58 -42.38
N ARG A 453 4.94 -3.16 -42.40
CA ARG A 453 3.73 -2.66 -43.12
C ARG A 453 2.61 -3.71 -43.25
N MET A 454 1.44 -3.13 -43.46
CA MET A 454 0.05 -3.62 -43.53
C MET A 454 -0.29 -4.73 -44.54
N ALA A 455 -1.55 -5.18 -44.35
CA ALA A 455 -2.53 -5.78 -45.28
C ALA A 455 -2.61 -7.30 -45.17
N GLN A 456 -3.67 -7.83 -44.53
CA GLN A 456 -5.01 -8.04 -45.08
C GLN A 456 -5.00 -9.14 -46.15
N ASP A 457 -5.55 -10.31 -45.79
CA ASP A 457 -6.75 -10.90 -46.40
C ASP A 457 -6.73 -12.44 -46.32
N SER A 458 -7.92 -12.99 -46.08
CA SER A 458 -8.48 -14.25 -46.57
C SER A 458 -7.76 -15.60 -46.42
N GLY A 459 -8.58 -16.60 -46.04
CA GLY A 459 -8.60 -17.90 -46.73
C GLY A 459 -7.75 -18.98 -46.07
N GLU A 460 -8.38 -19.90 -45.32
CA GLU A 460 -8.94 -21.16 -45.84
C GLU A 460 -7.94 -22.32 -45.80
N HIS A 461 -8.40 -23.39 -45.15
CA HIS A 461 -8.18 -24.80 -45.48
C HIS A 461 -6.76 -25.32 -45.74
N LEU A 462 -6.32 -26.28 -44.91
CA LEU A 462 -6.27 -27.70 -45.32
C LEU A 462 -5.74 -28.62 -44.21
N ASN A 463 -6.53 -29.66 -43.94
CA ASN A 463 -6.14 -30.92 -43.34
C ASN A 463 -4.91 -31.53 -44.02
N ARG A 464 -3.99 -32.16 -43.24
CA ARG A 464 -3.64 -33.57 -43.50
C ARG A 464 -2.84 -34.25 -42.38
N HIS A 465 -3.23 -35.52 -42.21
CA HIS A 465 -2.70 -36.59 -41.38
C HIS A 465 -1.21 -36.95 -41.52
N GLY A 466 -0.72 -37.57 -40.44
CA GLY A 466 0.26 -38.68 -40.43
C GLY A 466 1.68 -38.23 -40.08
N THR A 467 2.50 -38.88 -39.25
CA THR A 467 2.52 -40.24 -38.68
C THR A 467 3.65 -40.30 -37.63
N GLY A 468 3.43 -41.03 -36.52
CA GLY A 468 4.43 -41.84 -35.80
C GLY A 468 5.64 -41.17 -35.14
N LYS A 469 5.73 -41.25 -33.82
CA LYS A 469 6.54 -42.26 -33.09
C LYS A 469 6.47 -42.00 -31.59
N GLU A 470 6.19 -43.08 -30.86
CA GLU A 470 6.19 -43.21 -29.42
C GLU A 470 7.59 -43.71 -29.02
N GLU A 471 8.27 -43.00 -28.12
CA GLU A 471 9.50 -43.47 -27.46
C GLU A 471 9.30 -43.47 -25.95
N ILE A 472 9.55 -44.64 -25.37
CA ILE A 472 9.46 -45.00 -23.95
C ILE A 472 10.80 -44.65 -23.27
N PRO A 473 10.82 -43.97 -22.11
CA PRO A 473 12.06 -43.74 -21.37
C PRO A 473 12.44 -44.94 -20.46
N PRO A 474 13.75 -45.18 -20.24
CA PRO A 474 14.25 -46.36 -19.55
C PRO A 474 14.22 -46.27 -18.01
N ASN A 475 14.05 -47.46 -17.45
CA ASN A 475 13.99 -47.86 -16.05
C ASN A 475 15.32 -47.61 -15.30
N TYR A 476 15.26 -47.14 -14.05
CA TYR A 476 16.38 -47.16 -13.10
C TYR A 476 16.13 -48.25 -12.05
N THR A 477 17.07 -49.19 -11.94
CA THR A 477 17.16 -50.18 -10.86
C THR A 477 17.96 -49.62 -9.68
N GLU A 478 17.45 -49.92 -8.49
CA GLU A 478 18.08 -49.74 -7.18
C GLU A 478 19.37 -50.56 -7.01
N VAL A 479 20.32 -50.01 -6.23
CA VAL A 479 21.13 -50.73 -5.23
C VAL A 479 21.29 -49.81 -4.02
#